data_AF-A0A183HPE6-F1
#
_entry.id   AF-A0A183HPE6-F1
#
_cell.length_a   1.000
_cell.length_b   1.000
_cell.length_c   1.000
_cell.angle_alpha   90.00
_cell.angle_beta   90.00
_cell.angle_gamma   90.00
#
_symmetry.space_group_name_H-M   'P 1'
#
loop_
_entity.id
_entity.type
_entity.pdbx_description
1 polymer ?
#
loop_
_entity_poly.entity_id
_entity_poly.type
_entity_poly.pdbx_seq_one_letter_code
_entity_poly.pdbx_strand_id
1 'polypeptide(L)' 'MENNTRVLYRNKRYYIYNENESCVNCSLNDWVTIPNIVLQYMANFAAKSPPFVQQLIKFALSHFEHGAPFIRITVNQV' A
#
# COMPACT_ATOMS: atom_id res chain seq x y z
N MET A 1 -0.75 46.64 -8.75
CA MET A 1 -1.34 46.07 -7.52
C MET A 1 -2.07 44.81 -7.92
N GLU A 2 -1.47 43.64 -7.72
CA GLU A 2 -2.14 42.36 -8.01
C GLU A 2 -3.09 42.00 -6.87
N ASN A 3 -4.38 41.88 -7.20
CA ASN A 3 -5.42 41.51 -6.26
C ASN A 3 -5.41 39.98 -6.06
N ASN A 4 -4.50 39.49 -5.22
CA ASN A 4 -4.32 38.07 -4.93
C ASN A 4 -5.35 37.57 -3.91
N THR A 5 -6.58 37.34 -4.37
CA THR A 5 -7.68 36.74 -3.57
C THR A 5 -7.72 35.22 -3.65
N ARG A 6 -6.57 34.55 -3.79
CA ARG A 6 -6.54 33.08 -3.86
C ARG A 6 -6.63 32.47 -2.46
N VAL A 7 -7.67 31.67 -2.25
CA VAL A 7 -7.81 30.82 -1.06
C VAL A 7 -7.34 29.41 -1.41
N LEU A 8 -6.26 28.98 -0.77
CA LEU A 8 -5.78 27.60 -0.83
C LEU A 8 -6.43 26.81 0.31
N TYR A 9 -7.16 25.76 -0.01
CA TYR A 9 -7.71 24.85 1.00
C TYR A 9 -7.18 23.44 0.79
N ARG A 10 -6.88 22.76 1.90
CA ARG A 10 -6.48 21.36 1.89
C ARG A 10 -7.66 20.52 2.35
N ASN A 11 -8.23 19.74 1.43
CA ASN A 11 -9.29 18.80 1.76
C ASN A 11 -8.71 17.66 2.61
N LYS A 12 -9.07 17.63 3.91
CA LYS A 12 -8.77 16.50 4.79
C LYS A 12 -9.99 15.59 4.80
N ARG A 13 -9.81 14.34 4.36
CA ARG A 13 -10.86 13.33 4.39
C ARG A 13 -10.65 12.42 5.58
N TYR A 14 -11.72 12.17 6.32
CA TYR A 14 -11.78 11.19 7.40
C TYR A 14 -12.83 10.16 7.00
N TYR A 15 -12.50 8.89 7.19
CA TYR A 15 -13.38 7.78 6.91
C TYR A 15 -13.73 7.10 8.23
N ILE A 16 -15.02 6.91 8.49
CA ILE A 16 -15.52 6.24 9.68
C ILE A 16 -16.16 4.94 9.22
N TYR A 17 -15.77 3.83 9.83
CA TYR A 17 -16.34 2.53 9.52
C TYR A 17 -17.77 2.43 10.07
N ASN A 18 -18.67 1.87 9.26
CA ASN A 18 -20.06 1.61 9.62
C ASN A 18 -20.41 0.16 9.27
N GLU A 19 -20.63 -0.66 10.29
CA GLU A 19 -20.96 -2.07 10.14
C GLU A 19 -22.32 -2.30 9.46
N ASN A 20 -23.31 -1.43 9.75
CA ASN A 20 -24.66 -1.55 9.19
C ASN A 20 -24.73 -1.21 7.70
N GLU A 21 -23.79 -0.40 7.20
CA GLU A 21 -23.65 -0.06 5.77
C GLU A 21 -22.60 -0.93 5.07
N SER A 22 -22.00 -1.87 5.80
CA SER A 22 -21.09 -2.88 5.25
C SER A 22 -21.85 -4.13 4.81
N CYS A 23 -21.16 -5.08 4.19
CA CYS A 23 -21.76 -6.39 3.93
C CYS A 23 -22.10 -7.12 5.24
N VAL A 24 -23.14 -7.97 5.19
CA VAL A 24 -23.84 -8.54 6.37
C VAL A 24 -22.93 -9.13 7.45
N ASN A 25 -21.79 -9.72 7.07
CA ASN A 25 -20.85 -10.36 8.00
C ASN A 25 -19.43 -9.80 7.83
N CYS A 26 -19.30 -8.53 7.45
CA CYS A 26 -18.01 -7.92 7.16
C CYS A 26 -17.56 -7.03 8.31
N SER A 27 -16.40 -7.35 8.86
CA SER A 27 -15.75 -6.62 9.95
C SER A 27 -14.38 -6.10 9.53
N LEU A 28 -13.95 -5.01 10.18
CA LEU A 28 -12.57 -4.53 10.08
C LEU A 28 -11.53 -5.58 10.54
N ASN A 29 -11.94 -6.52 11.39
CA ASN A 29 -11.08 -7.60 11.90
C ASN A 29 -11.03 -8.82 10.96
N ASP A 30 -11.77 -8.79 9.84
CA ASP A 30 -11.77 -9.91 8.90
C ASP A 30 -10.41 -10.05 8.23
N TRP A 31 -9.94 -11.29 8.14
CA TRP A 31 -8.68 -11.61 7.49
C TRP A 31 -8.86 -11.72 5.99
N VAL A 32 -8.08 -10.94 5.26
CA VAL A 32 -8.03 -10.95 3.80
C VAL A 32 -6.62 -11.30 3.33
N THR A 33 -6.54 -12.04 2.23
CA THR A 33 -5.29 -12.31 1.54
C THR A 33 -5.16 -11.34 0.39
N ILE A 34 -4.20 -10.41 0.47
CA ILE A 34 -3.97 -9.41 -0.55
C ILE A 34 -2.59 -9.58 -1.18
N PRO A 35 -2.39 -9.11 -2.41
CA PRO A 35 -1.06 -9.06 -3.00
C PRO A 35 -0.12 -8.17 -2.17
N ASN A 36 1.13 -8.59 -1.98
CA ASN A 36 2.13 -7.79 -1.28
C ASN A 36 2.59 -6.61 -2.16
N ILE A 37 1.97 -5.45 -1.95
CA ILE A 37 2.22 -4.24 -2.75
C ILE A 37 3.68 -3.78 -2.63
N VAL A 38 4.28 -3.88 -1.44
CA VAL A 38 5.68 -3.50 -1.21
C VAL A 38 6.61 -4.36 -2.07
N LEU A 39 6.39 -5.68 -2.04
CA LEU A 39 7.15 -6.61 -2.86
C LEU A 39 6.98 -6.34 -4.37
N GLN A 40 5.76 -6.04 -4.80
CA GLN A 40 5.50 -5.68 -6.20
C GLN A 40 6.22 -4.40 -6.62
N TYR A 41 6.22 -3.36 -5.77
CA TYR A 41 6.96 -2.14 -6.07
C TYR A 41 8.47 -2.40 -6.15
N MET A 42 9.03 -3.18 -5.23
CA MET A 42 10.44 -3.56 -5.28
C MET A 42 10.78 -4.34 -6.54
N ALA A 43 9.94 -5.31 -6.93
CA ALA A 43 10.14 -6.08 -8.16
C ALA A 43 10.04 -5.19 -9.41
N ASN A 44 9.04 -4.31 -9.49
CA ASN A 44 8.88 -3.35 -10.58
C ASN A 44 10.04 -2.36 -10.67
N PHE A 45 10.53 -1.88 -9.53
CA PHE A 45 11.69 -1.01 -9.46
C PHE A 45 12.95 -1.75 -9.92
N ALA A 46 13.19 -2.98 -9.45
CA ALA A 46 14.31 -3.82 -9.87
C ALA A 46 14.28 -4.09 -11.38
N ALA A 47 13.10 -4.30 -11.98
CA ALA A 47 12.93 -4.52 -13.42
C ALA A 47 13.29 -3.30 -14.28
N LYS A 48 13.15 -2.09 -13.73
CA LYS A 48 13.49 -0.83 -14.41
C LYS A 48 14.89 -0.31 -14.07
N SER A 49 15.60 -0.98 -13.18
CA SER A 49 16.88 -0.51 -12.65
C SER A 49 18.08 -1.09 -13.41
N PRO A 50 19.25 -0.42 -13.36
CA PRO A 50 20.49 -0.97 -13.89
C PRO A 50 20.87 -2.32 -13.24
N PRO A 51 21.66 -3.17 -13.92
CA PRO A 51 21.96 -4.53 -13.45
C PRO A 51 22.51 -4.62 -12.02
N PHE A 52 23.35 -3.66 -11.61
CA PHE A 52 23.93 -3.63 -10.26
C PHE A 52 22.87 -3.44 -9.16
N VAL A 53 21.88 -2.57 -9.40
CA VAL A 53 20.77 -2.29 -8.47
C VAL A 53 19.85 -3.50 -8.40
N GLN A 54 19.57 -4.11 -9.56
CA GLN A 54 18.76 -5.32 -9.62
C GLN A 54 19.36 -6.46 -8.77
N GLN A 55 20.68 -6.59 -8.79
CA GLN A 55 21.39 -7.62 -8.03
C GLN A 55 21.36 -7.36 -6.52
N LEU A 56 21.50 -6.10 -6.10
CA LEU A 56 21.33 -5.70 -4.70
C LEU A 56 19.91 -5.97 -4.19
N ILE A 57 18.89 -5.64 -4.99
CA ILE A 57 17.48 -5.89 -4.62
C ILE A 57 17.21 -7.39 -4.56
N LYS A 58 17.68 -8.18 -5.54
CA LYS A 58 17.55 -9.65 -5.52
C LYS A 58 18.21 -10.25 -4.27
N PHE A 59 19.40 -9.77 -3.91
CA PHE A 59 20.10 -10.22 -2.71
C PHE A 59 19.29 -9.87 -1.45
N ALA A 60 18.84 -8.62 -1.33
CA ALA A 60 18.00 -8.20 -0.22
C ALA A 60 16.71 -9.03 -0.11
N LEU A 61 16.01 -9.25 -1.22
CA LEU A 61 14.80 -10.10 -1.26
C LEU A 61 15.07 -11.56 -0.90
N SER A 62 16.26 -12.08 -1.23
CA SER A 62 16.64 -13.45 -0.84
C SER A 62 17.03 -13.60 0.63
N HIS A 63 17.47 -12.50 1.27
CA HIS A 63 17.98 -12.50 2.64
C HIS A 63 16.93 -12.05 3.68
N PHE A 64 16.11 -11.06 3.35
CA PHE A 64 15.11 -10.45 4.24
C PHE A 64 13.75 -11.17 4.22
N GLU A 65 13.78 -12.49 4.12
CA GLU A 65 12.64 -13.39 4.06
C GLU A 65 11.93 -13.54 2.72
N HIS A 66 11.43 -14.76 2.52
CA HIS A 66 10.53 -15.21 1.47
C HIS A 66 9.19 -14.48 1.58
N GLY A 67 9.18 -13.16 1.38
CA GLY A 67 7.97 -12.36 1.36
C GLY A 67 7.01 -13.01 0.37
N ALA A 68 5.95 -13.63 0.90
CA ALA A 68 5.00 -14.30 0.05
C ALA A 68 4.38 -13.27 -0.91
N PRO A 69 4.14 -13.64 -2.19
CA PRO A 69 3.52 -12.73 -3.15
C PRO A 69 2.15 -12.24 -2.68
N PHE A 70 1.55 -12.98 -1.74
CA PHE A 70 0.33 -12.63 -1.03
C PHE A 70 0.59 -12.63 0.47
N ILE A 71 0.06 -11.63 1.17
CA ILE A 71 0.10 -11.50 2.63
C ILE A 71 -1.31 -11.60 3.18
N ARG A 72 -1.42 -12.14 4.40
CA ARG A 72 -2.69 -12.22 5.13
C ARG A 72 -2.72 -11.14 6.19
N ILE A 73 -3.65 -10.20 6.06
CA ILE A 73 -3.80 -9.05 6.97
C ILE A 73 -5.28 -8.82 7.27
N THR A 74 -5.60 -8.02 8.28
CA THR A 74 -6.99 -7.63 8.54
C THR A 74 -7.42 -6.49 7.61
N VAL A 75 -8.73 -6.36 7.33
CA VAL A 75 -9.27 -5.24 6.53
C VAL A 75 -8.86 -3.88 7.10
N ASN A 76 -8.74 -3.76 8.42
CA ASN A 76 -8.26 -2.54 9.10
C ASN A 76 -6.81 -2.16 8.78
N GLN A 77 -5.99 -3.13 8.35
CA GLN A 77 -4.56 -2.97 8.13
C GLN A 77 -4.17 -2.79 6.66
N VAL A 78 -5.12 -2.99 5.73
CA VAL A 78 -4.94 -2.73 4.28
C VAL A 78 -4.73 -1.24 4.06
#